data_AF-A0A661RF27-F1
#
_entry.id   AF-A0A661RF27-F1
#
_cell.length_a   1.000
_cell.length_b   1.000
_cell.length_c   1.000
_cell.angle_alpha   90.00
_cell.angle_beta   90.00
_cell.angle_gamma   90.00
#
_symmetry.space_group_name_H-M   'P 1'
#
loop_
_entity.id
_entity.type
_entity.pdbx_description
1 polymer ?
#
loop_
_entity_poly.entity_id
_entity_poly.type
_entity_poly.pdbx_seq_one_letter_code
_entity_poly.pdbx_strand_id
1 'polypeptide(L)'
;MLNFSKTFNKYEALVAQTDKLFSNIQDAYKDCVRCKIYCCDCCYAVFDLTLIEAVYINYHFQKSLSKTDQRQVLARAEKADRRFYQIKHRLQKMYLRQGMSSEEVLLHLARERAACPLLNSDNLCDLYKWRPITCRLYGIPTSIGGVAHICEKSGFKEGTAYPTVNLDNVNARLFELSKELLREIGSKEEKTHMRLVPVSTALLTDYNREYFGI
;
A
#
# COMPACT_ATOMS: atom_id res chain seq x y z
N MET A 1 24.67 -3.04 1.36
CA MET A 1 23.20 -2.90 1.47
C MET A 1 22.88 -2.56 2.91
N LEU A 2 21.98 -1.61 3.16
CA LEU A 2 21.53 -1.29 4.52
C LEU A 2 20.81 -2.50 5.12
N ASN A 3 20.90 -2.65 6.44
CA ASN A 3 20.27 -3.75 7.16
C ASN A 3 19.05 -3.23 7.91
N PHE A 4 17.88 -3.75 7.57
CA PHE A 4 16.58 -3.40 8.16
C PHE A 4 15.94 -4.59 8.89
N SER A 5 16.70 -5.64 9.18
CA SER A 5 16.15 -6.94 9.60
C SER A 5 15.31 -6.84 10.87
N LYS A 6 15.67 -5.98 11.84
CA LYS A 6 14.91 -5.88 13.10
C LYS A 6 13.54 -5.28 12.83
N THR A 7 13.47 -4.20 12.05
CA THR A 7 12.21 -3.54 11.74
C THR A 7 11.37 -4.37 10.76
N PHE A 8 11.99 -5.04 9.79
CA PHE A 8 11.29 -5.98 8.89
C PHE A 8 10.61 -7.11 9.65
N ASN A 9 11.27 -7.72 10.64
CA ASN A 9 10.64 -8.76 11.48
C ASN A 9 9.38 -8.23 12.20
N LYS A 10 9.40 -6.97 12.67
CA LYS A 10 8.23 -6.35 13.30
C LYS A 10 7.11 -6.06 12.29
N TYR A 11 7.47 -5.62 11.08
CA TYR A 11 6.51 -5.42 10.00
C TYR A 11 5.88 -6.75 9.56
N GLU A 12 6.68 -7.81 9.40
CA GLU A 12 6.19 -9.16 9.08
C GLU A 12 5.25 -9.71 10.15
N ALA A 13 5.48 -9.42 11.43
CA ALA A 13 4.55 -9.76 12.50
C ALA A 13 3.20 -9.03 12.36
N LEU A 14 3.22 -7.75 11.96
CA LEU A 14 1.99 -6.98 11.66
C LEU A 14 1.27 -7.54 10.43
N VAL A 15 2.01 -7.94 9.39
CA VAL A 15 1.49 -8.61 8.21
C VAL A 15 0.80 -9.93 8.59
N ALA A 16 1.42 -10.76 9.42
CA ALA A 16 0.83 -12.02 9.88
C ALA A 16 -0.48 -11.81 10.67
N GLN A 17 -0.53 -10.77 11.51
CA GLN A 17 -1.77 -10.38 12.20
C GLN A 17 -2.86 -9.94 11.23
N THR A 18 -2.48 -9.16 10.21
CA THR A 18 -3.38 -8.68 9.14
C THR A 18 -3.96 -9.85 8.35
N ASP A 19 -3.13 -10.81 7.93
CA ASP A 19 -3.55 -11.99 7.20
C ASP A 19 -4.50 -12.85 8.04
N LYS A 20 -4.22 -13.02 9.34
CA LYS A 20 -5.10 -13.74 10.28
C LYS A 20 -6.47 -13.05 10.42
N LEU A 21 -6.48 -11.72 10.54
CA LEU A 21 -7.71 -10.93 10.62
C LEU A 21 -8.55 -11.10 9.36
N PHE A 22 -7.93 -11.02 8.18
CA PHE A 22 -8.60 -11.25 6.91
C PHE A 22 -9.21 -12.66 6.86
N SER A 23 -8.45 -13.69 7.20
CA SER A 23 -8.94 -15.08 7.22
C SER A 23 -10.15 -15.24 8.13
N ASN A 24 -10.11 -14.67 9.35
CA ASN A 24 -11.23 -14.75 10.28
C ASN A 24 -12.51 -14.13 9.71
N ILE A 25 -12.42 -12.96 9.05
CA ILE A 25 -13.57 -12.31 8.42
C ILE A 25 -14.03 -13.11 7.20
N GLN A 26 -13.12 -13.64 6.40
CA GLN A 26 -13.45 -14.49 5.26
C GLN A 26 -14.19 -15.77 5.69
N ASP A 27 -13.76 -16.40 6.78
CA ASP A 27 -14.38 -17.61 7.31
C ASP A 27 -15.77 -17.35 7.91
N ALA A 28 -15.94 -16.21 8.60
CA ALA A 28 -17.21 -15.81 9.20
C ALA A 28 -18.21 -15.27 8.16
N TYR A 29 -17.75 -14.65 7.07
CA TYR A 29 -18.58 -13.97 6.07
C TYR A 29 -18.24 -14.39 4.64
N LYS A 30 -18.23 -15.71 4.38
CA LYS A 30 -17.81 -16.33 3.11
C LYS A 30 -18.54 -15.76 1.89
N ASP A 31 -19.84 -15.50 2.00
CA ASP A 31 -20.65 -14.96 0.90
C ASP A 31 -20.37 -13.47 0.62
N CYS A 32 -19.80 -12.76 1.60
CA CYS A 32 -19.44 -11.35 1.49
C CYS A 32 -18.02 -11.16 0.94
N VAL A 33 -17.06 -12.00 1.35
CA VAL A 33 -15.67 -11.89 0.88
C VAL A 33 -15.51 -12.60 -0.46
N ARG A 34 -15.78 -11.88 -1.55
CA ARG A 34 -15.67 -12.40 -2.93
C ARG A 34 -14.24 -12.32 -3.50
N CYS A 35 -13.30 -11.79 -2.73
CA CYS A 35 -11.89 -11.76 -3.12
C CYS A 35 -11.35 -13.18 -3.18
N LYS A 36 -10.83 -13.57 -4.35
CA LYS A 36 -10.10 -14.83 -4.53
C LYS A 36 -8.60 -14.55 -4.56
N ILE A 37 -7.80 -15.55 -4.22
CA ILE A 37 -6.36 -15.52 -4.53
C ILE A 37 -6.23 -15.24 -6.04
N TYR A 38 -5.36 -14.28 -6.39
CA TYR A 38 -5.20 -13.75 -7.74
C TYR A 38 -6.36 -12.89 -8.30
N CYS A 39 -7.25 -12.38 -7.44
CA CYS A 39 -8.08 -11.24 -7.83
C CYS A 39 -7.19 -10.01 -8.08
N CYS A 40 -7.24 -9.45 -9.29
CA CYS A 40 -6.44 -8.30 -9.69
C CYS A 40 -7.13 -6.95 -9.44
N ASP A 41 -8.32 -6.93 -8.81
CA ASP A 41 -9.07 -5.68 -8.64
C ASP A 41 -8.32 -4.65 -7.79
N CYS A 42 -7.69 -5.11 -6.69
CA CYS A 42 -6.84 -4.28 -5.84
C CYS A 42 -5.62 -3.74 -6.58
N CYS A 43 -5.19 -4.40 -7.67
CA CYS A 43 -4.06 -3.97 -8.49
C CYS A 43 -4.39 -2.78 -9.38
N TYR A 44 -5.63 -2.30 -9.40
CA TYR A 44 -5.99 -1.05 -10.08
C TYR A 44 -6.35 0.08 -9.11
N ALA A 45 -6.38 -0.19 -7.79
CA ALA A 45 -6.61 0.83 -6.79
C ALA A 45 -5.37 1.73 -6.67
N VAL A 46 -5.59 3.04 -6.53
CA VAL A 46 -4.52 4.02 -6.37
C VAL A 46 -4.35 4.35 -4.89
N PHE A 47 -3.15 4.09 -4.36
CA PHE A 47 -2.79 4.35 -2.97
C PHE A 47 -1.28 4.60 -2.86
N ASP A 48 -0.90 5.25 -1.76
CA ASP A 48 0.50 5.42 -1.39
C ASP A 48 0.88 4.46 -0.27
N LEU A 49 2.15 4.05 -0.26
CA LEU A 49 2.79 3.23 0.77
C LEU A 49 3.37 4.12 1.86
N THR A 50 3.40 3.63 3.09
CA THR A 50 4.28 4.20 4.12
C THR A 50 5.75 3.88 3.82
N LEU A 51 6.69 4.62 4.42
CA LEU A 51 8.12 4.41 4.17
C LEU A 51 8.58 2.97 4.46
N ILE A 52 8.14 2.37 5.59
CA ILE A 52 8.47 0.98 5.91
C ILE A 52 8.04 0.02 4.78
N GLU A 53 6.84 0.18 4.25
CA GLU A 53 6.33 -0.69 3.18
C GLU A 53 7.04 -0.43 1.85
N ALA A 54 7.38 0.82 1.55
CA ALA A 54 8.12 1.19 0.34
C ALA A 54 9.53 0.56 0.33
N VAL A 55 10.25 0.66 1.45
CA VAL A 55 11.58 0.04 1.61
C VAL A 55 11.47 -1.49 1.59
N TYR A 56 10.47 -2.07 2.25
CA TYR A 56 10.25 -3.51 2.28
C TYR A 56 9.94 -4.09 0.89
N ILE A 57 9.03 -3.45 0.14
CA ILE A 57 8.70 -3.83 -1.23
C ILE A 57 9.93 -3.72 -2.13
N ASN A 58 10.69 -2.62 -2.05
CA ASN A 58 11.91 -2.45 -2.83
C ASN A 58 12.95 -3.55 -2.50
N TYR A 59 13.17 -3.85 -1.21
CA TYR A 59 14.08 -4.91 -0.79
C TYR A 59 13.70 -6.25 -1.41
N HIS A 60 12.43 -6.65 -1.32
CA HIS A 60 11.97 -7.92 -1.88
C HIS A 60 11.91 -7.91 -3.40
N PHE A 61 11.64 -6.78 -4.04
CA PHE A 61 11.75 -6.59 -5.48
C PHE A 61 13.18 -6.85 -5.98
N GLN A 62 14.17 -6.24 -5.33
CA GLN A 62 15.59 -6.42 -5.67
C GLN A 62 16.09 -7.84 -5.42
N LYS A 63 15.59 -8.49 -4.36
CA LYS A 63 16.05 -9.81 -3.91
C LYS A 63 15.34 -10.99 -4.60
N SER A 64 14.06 -10.87 -4.91
CA SER A 64 13.22 -12.01 -5.31
C SER A 64 13.04 -12.15 -6.82
N LEU A 65 13.30 -11.09 -7.60
CA LEU A 65 13.10 -11.09 -9.05
C LEU A 65 14.42 -11.14 -9.81
N SER A 66 14.43 -11.81 -10.98
CA SER A 66 15.59 -11.81 -11.88
C SER A 66 15.83 -10.43 -12.48
N LYS A 67 17.03 -10.17 -13.02
CA LYS A 67 17.31 -8.89 -13.69
C LYS A 67 16.42 -8.64 -14.91
N THR A 68 15.98 -9.69 -15.58
CA THR A 68 15.03 -9.57 -16.70
C THR A 68 13.66 -9.14 -16.20
N ASP A 69 13.14 -9.79 -15.16
CA ASP A 69 11.82 -9.47 -14.59
C ASP A 69 11.81 -8.08 -13.95
N GLN A 70 12.91 -7.71 -13.28
CA GLN A 70 13.10 -6.36 -12.74
C GLN A 70 12.95 -5.28 -13.83
N ARG A 71 13.57 -5.47 -15.01
CA ARG A 71 13.43 -4.52 -16.12
C ARG A 71 11.98 -4.38 -16.59
N GLN A 72 11.24 -5.48 -16.66
CA GLN A 72 9.83 -5.46 -17.08
C GLN A 72 8.94 -4.75 -16.04
N VAL A 73 9.18 -4.97 -14.75
CA VAL A 73 8.52 -4.25 -13.65
C VAL A 73 8.86 -2.76 -13.70
N LEU A 74 10.13 -2.39 -13.89
CA LEU A 74 10.55 -0.98 -13.94
C LEU A 74 9.93 -0.24 -15.13
N ALA A 75 9.83 -0.87 -16.30
CA ALA A 75 9.14 -0.30 -17.46
C ALA A 75 7.64 -0.05 -17.19
N ARG A 76 6.99 -0.92 -16.40
CA ARG A 76 5.61 -0.68 -15.92
C ARG A 76 5.57 0.41 -14.84
N ALA A 77 6.56 0.46 -13.95
CA ALA A 77 6.69 1.48 -12.92
C ALA A 77 6.78 2.89 -13.52
N GLU A 78 7.58 3.11 -14.56
CA GLU A 78 7.65 4.41 -15.24
C GLU A 78 6.30 4.86 -15.83
N LYS A 79 5.55 3.93 -16.41
CA LYS A 79 4.20 4.22 -16.95
C LYS A 79 3.21 4.54 -15.83
N ALA A 80 3.22 3.73 -14.76
CA ALA A 80 2.38 3.93 -13.59
C ALA A 80 2.71 5.26 -12.88
N ASP A 81 3.99 5.60 -12.76
CA ASP A 81 4.45 6.83 -12.09
C ASP A 81 3.89 8.09 -12.77
N ARG A 82 3.96 8.15 -14.10
CA ARG A 82 3.33 9.24 -14.87
C ARG A 82 1.83 9.33 -14.60
N ARG A 83 1.14 8.19 -14.53
CA ARG A 83 -0.29 8.16 -14.27
C ARG A 83 -0.63 8.60 -12.83
N PHE A 84 0.11 8.11 -11.84
CA PHE A 84 -0.04 8.49 -10.44
C PHE A 84 0.25 9.98 -10.24
N TYR A 85 1.29 10.52 -10.90
CA TYR A 85 1.58 11.95 -10.89
C TYR A 85 0.40 12.79 -11.42
N GLN A 86 -0.18 12.41 -12.56
CA GLN A 86 -1.35 13.11 -13.13
C GLN A 86 -2.53 13.09 -12.16
N ILE A 87 -2.82 11.94 -11.55
CA ILE A 87 -3.90 11.78 -10.58
C ILE A 87 -3.64 12.67 -9.36
N LYS A 88 -2.46 12.57 -8.75
CA LYS A 88 -2.07 13.33 -7.56
C LYS A 88 -2.10 14.83 -7.82
N HIS A 89 -1.60 15.28 -8.97
CA HIS A 89 -1.62 16.70 -9.35
C HIS A 89 -3.04 17.23 -9.50
N ARG A 90 -3.95 16.46 -10.12
CA ARG A 90 -5.36 16.83 -10.25
C ARG A 90 -6.05 16.90 -8.88
N LEU A 91 -5.83 15.91 -8.01
CA LEU A 91 -6.39 15.88 -6.66
C LEU A 91 -5.86 17.03 -5.78
N GLN A 92 -4.57 17.34 -5.88
CA GLN A 92 -3.97 18.48 -5.20
C GLN A 92 -4.60 19.81 -5.68
N LYS A 93 -4.91 19.93 -6.97
CA LYS A 93 -5.61 21.11 -7.52
C LYS A 93 -7.01 21.25 -6.94
N MET A 94 -7.75 20.15 -6.78
CA MET A 94 -9.07 20.14 -6.13
C MET A 94 -8.99 20.63 -4.68
N TYR A 95 -8.05 20.09 -3.91
CA TYR A 95 -7.84 20.49 -2.51
C TYR A 95 -7.42 21.96 -2.39
N LEU A 96 -6.31 22.35 -3.03
CA LEU A 96 -5.68 23.65 -2.80
C LEU A 96 -6.34 24.81 -3.55
N ARG A 97 -6.94 24.57 -4.72
CA ARG A 97 -7.48 25.64 -5.57
C ARG A 97 -9.00 25.69 -5.63
N GLN A 98 -9.66 24.56 -5.40
CA GLN A 98 -11.12 24.49 -5.43
C GLN A 98 -11.74 24.40 -4.03
N GLY A 99 -10.90 24.29 -2.99
CA GLY A 99 -11.35 24.31 -1.58
C GLY A 99 -12.11 23.06 -1.15
N MET A 100 -11.99 21.95 -1.89
CA MET A 100 -12.59 20.67 -1.49
C MET A 100 -11.99 20.17 -0.18
N SER A 101 -12.80 19.53 0.65
CA SER A 101 -12.33 18.92 1.89
C SER A 101 -11.45 17.70 1.62
N SER A 102 -10.71 17.26 2.65
CA SER A 102 -9.89 16.04 2.57
C SER A 102 -10.75 14.81 2.27
N GLU A 103 -11.94 14.72 2.85
CA GLU A 103 -12.90 13.63 2.63
C GLU A 103 -13.38 13.58 1.17
N GLU A 104 -13.71 14.73 0.58
CA GLU A 104 -14.14 14.83 -0.82
C GLU A 104 -13.02 14.39 -1.78
N VAL A 105 -11.78 14.84 -1.53
CA VAL A 105 -10.62 14.47 -2.32
C VAL A 105 -10.32 12.96 -2.21
N LEU A 106 -10.49 12.38 -1.02
CA LEU A 106 -10.35 10.93 -0.81
C LEU A 106 -11.43 10.14 -1.58
N LEU A 107 -12.66 10.63 -1.64
CA LEU A 107 -13.72 10.02 -2.45
C LEU A 107 -13.38 10.04 -3.94
N HIS A 108 -12.78 11.14 -4.43
CA HIS A 108 -12.27 11.21 -5.80
C HIS A 108 -11.13 10.19 -6.03
N LEU A 109 -10.16 10.10 -5.12
CA LEU A 109 -9.08 9.12 -5.20
C LEU A 109 -9.59 7.68 -5.23
N ALA A 110 -10.57 7.34 -4.40
CA ALA A 110 -11.14 5.99 -4.32
C ALA A 110 -11.75 5.50 -5.64
N ARG A 111 -12.20 6.42 -6.50
CA ARG A 111 -12.75 6.13 -7.84
C ARG A 111 -11.68 6.03 -8.93
N GLU A 112 -10.47 6.48 -8.66
CA GLU A 112 -9.38 6.42 -9.64
C GLU A 112 -8.93 4.98 -9.85
N ARG A 113 -8.68 4.65 -11.12
CA ARG A 113 -8.18 3.34 -11.52
C ARG A 113 -6.92 3.51 -12.34
N ALA A 114 -5.84 2.89 -11.90
CA ALA A 114 -4.57 2.85 -12.61
C ALA A 114 -3.82 1.55 -12.26
N ALA A 115 -3.30 0.86 -13.27
CA ALA A 115 -2.64 -0.42 -13.07
C ALA A 115 -1.39 -0.27 -12.19
N CYS A 116 -1.31 -1.10 -11.16
CA CYS A 116 -0.15 -1.26 -10.31
C CYS A 116 1.02 -1.77 -11.14
N PRO A 117 2.25 -1.25 -10.92
CA PRO A 117 3.41 -1.69 -11.69
C PRO A 117 3.81 -3.15 -11.44
N LEU A 118 3.31 -3.77 -10.38
CA LEU A 118 3.52 -5.19 -10.07
C LEU A 118 2.50 -6.12 -10.75
N LEU A 119 1.46 -5.59 -11.40
CA LEU A 119 0.47 -6.39 -12.13
C LEU A 119 1.03 -6.80 -13.50
N ASN A 120 1.22 -8.09 -13.74
CA ASN A 120 1.75 -8.62 -14.99
C ASN A 120 0.64 -8.90 -16.02
N SER A 121 1.05 -9.36 -17.21
CA SER A 121 0.13 -9.66 -18.32
C SER A 121 -0.85 -10.79 -18.01
N ASP A 122 -0.51 -11.68 -17.08
CA ASP A 122 -1.35 -12.80 -16.65
C ASP A 122 -2.34 -12.40 -15.55
N ASN A 123 -2.45 -11.10 -15.26
CA ASN A 123 -3.23 -10.54 -14.15
C ASN A 123 -2.77 -11.03 -12.76
N LEU A 124 -1.49 -11.40 -12.64
CA LEU A 124 -0.88 -11.80 -11.38
C LEU A 124 0.03 -10.68 -10.85
N CYS A 125 0.15 -10.59 -9.53
CA CYS A 125 1.11 -9.69 -8.91
C CYS A 125 2.47 -10.37 -8.82
N ASP A 126 3.50 -9.79 -9.46
CA ASP A 126 4.87 -10.34 -9.46
C ASP A 126 5.50 -10.36 -8.06
N LEU A 127 4.92 -9.64 -7.10
CA LEU A 127 5.36 -9.59 -5.72
C LEU A 127 4.24 -9.95 -4.71
N TYR A 128 3.31 -10.81 -5.12
CA TYR A 128 2.10 -11.13 -4.33
C TYR A 128 2.40 -11.53 -2.87
N LYS A 129 3.44 -12.33 -2.64
CA LYS A 129 3.84 -12.76 -1.28
C LYS A 129 4.18 -11.59 -0.36
N TRP A 130 4.75 -10.52 -0.92
CA TRP A 130 5.26 -9.36 -0.18
C TRP A 130 4.35 -8.12 -0.34
N ARG A 131 3.10 -8.34 -0.76
CA ARG A 131 2.10 -7.28 -0.92
C ARG A 131 1.90 -6.47 0.38
N PRO A 132 1.64 -5.16 0.28
CA PRO A 132 1.46 -4.27 1.44
C PRO A 132 0.15 -4.54 2.17
N ILE A 133 -0.02 -3.95 3.36
CA ILE A 133 -1.20 -4.14 4.21
C ILE A 133 -2.49 -3.74 3.49
N THR A 134 -2.50 -2.64 2.75
CA THR A 134 -3.67 -2.20 1.95
C THR A 134 -4.13 -3.29 0.98
N CYS A 135 -3.21 -4.02 0.34
CA CYS A 135 -3.54 -5.12 -0.56
C CYS A 135 -4.02 -6.38 0.17
N ARG A 136 -3.67 -6.55 1.44
CA ARG A 136 -4.09 -7.69 2.29
C ARG A 136 -5.47 -7.48 2.89
N LEU A 137 -5.79 -6.24 3.23
CA LEU A 137 -7.11 -5.84 3.75
C LEU A 137 -8.14 -5.62 2.63
N TYR A 138 -7.71 -5.61 1.36
CA TYR A 138 -8.63 -5.37 0.26
C TYR A 138 -9.72 -6.45 0.17
N GLY A 139 -10.98 -6.01 0.20
CA GLY A 139 -12.14 -6.90 0.09
C GLY A 139 -12.84 -7.21 1.42
N ILE A 140 -12.33 -6.72 2.55
CA ILE A 140 -13.02 -6.73 3.85
C ILE A 140 -13.36 -5.29 4.31
N PRO A 141 -14.30 -5.11 5.25
CA PRO A 141 -14.68 -3.77 5.72
C PRO A 141 -13.52 -3.09 6.46
N THR A 142 -13.29 -1.82 6.12
CA THR A 142 -12.27 -0.98 6.74
C THR A 142 -12.87 0.35 7.20
N SER A 143 -12.29 1.03 8.18
CA SER A 143 -12.70 2.38 8.57
C SER A 143 -11.55 3.39 8.54
N ILE A 144 -11.84 4.59 8.07
CA ILE A 144 -10.93 5.75 8.05
C ILE A 144 -11.68 6.94 8.64
N GLY A 145 -11.13 7.62 9.64
CA GLY A 145 -11.81 8.74 10.30
C GLY A 145 -13.17 8.35 10.92
N GLY A 146 -13.31 7.09 11.32
CA GLY A 146 -14.58 6.53 11.83
C GLY A 146 -15.62 6.21 10.74
N VAL A 147 -15.35 6.50 9.47
CA VAL A 147 -16.25 6.18 8.36
C VAL A 147 -15.91 4.80 7.80
N ALA A 148 -16.91 3.94 7.67
CA ALA A 148 -16.74 2.60 7.11
C ALA A 148 -16.68 2.64 5.58
N HIS A 149 -15.81 1.80 5.01
CA HIS A 149 -15.60 1.61 3.59
C HIS A 149 -15.62 0.12 3.27
N ILE A 150 -16.34 -0.24 2.22
CA ILE A 150 -16.43 -1.61 1.70
C ILE A 150 -15.99 -1.62 0.24
N CYS A 151 -15.39 -2.72 -0.19
CA CYS A 151 -15.08 -2.95 -1.59
C CYS A 151 -16.39 -3.14 -2.38
N GLU A 152 -16.56 -2.43 -3.50
CA GLU A 152 -17.76 -2.53 -4.37
C GLU A 152 -18.01 -3.95 -4.90
N LYS A 153 -16.96 -4.77 -4.99
CA LYS A 153 -17.05 -6.17 -5.43
C LYS A 153 -17.33 -7.15 -4.30
N SER A 154 -17.35 -6.69 -3.05
CA SER A 154 -17.71 -7.53 -1.92
C SER A 154 -19.24 -7.68 -1.81
N GLY A 155 -19.70 -8.65 -1.02
CA GLY A 155 -21.12 -8.82 -0.67
C GLY A 155 -21.49 -8.16 0.66
N PHE A 156 -20.63 -7.32 1.23
CA PHE A 156 -20.98 -6.55 2.43
C PHE A 156 -22.05 -5.50 2.10
N LYS A 157 -22.98 -5.27 3.04
CA LYS A 157 -24.12 -4.37 2.87
C LYS A 157 -24.05 -3.21 3.84
N GLU A 158 -24.31 -2.01 3.34
CA GLU A 158 -24.46 -0.82 4.17
C GLU A 158 -25.60 -1.00 5.19
N GLY A 159 -25.45 -0.42 6.39
CA GLY A 159 -26.42 -0.55 7.48
C GLY A 159 -26.38 -1.88 8.25
N THR A 160 -25.50 -2.82 7.88
CA THR A 160 -25.28 -4.06 8.63
C THR A 160 -23.97 -3.99 9.43
N ALA A 161 -24.00 -4.47 10.68
CA ALA A 161 -22.80 -4.51 11.52
C ALA A 161 -21.86 -5.64 11.10
N TYR A 162 -20.66 -5.28 10.64
CA TYR A 162 -19.56 -6.21 10.34
C TYR A 162 -18.30 -5.81 11.11
N PRO A 163 -17.41 -6.77 11.43
CA PRO A 163 -16.06 -6.47 11.89
C PRO A 163 -15.37 -5.56 10.87
N THR A 164 -14.89 -4.42 11.34
CA THR A 164 -14.30 -3.37 10.51
C THR A 164 -12.89 -3.09 10.98
N VAL A 165 -11.93 -3.10 10.05
CA VAL A 165 -10.53 -2.85 10.37
C VAL A 165 -10.27 -1.34 10.41
N ASN A 166 -9.82 -0.84 11.56
CA ASN A 166 -9.46 0.57 11.70
C ASN A 166 -8.11 0.86 11.03
N LEU A 167 -8.14 1.54 9.87
CA LEU A 167 -6.95 1.87 9.10
C LEU A 167 -6.13 3.01 9.72
N ASP A 168 -6.73 3.88 10.54
CA ASP A 168 -5.99 4.92 11.25
C ASP A 168 -4.99 4.30 12.23
N ASN A 169 -5.42 3.26 12.96
CA ASN A 169 -4.56 2.50 13.88
C ASN A 169 -3.46 1.74 13.14
N VAL A 170 -3.79 1.13 11.99
CA VAL A 170 -2.83 0.43 11.14
C VAL A 170 -1.78 1.42 10.61
N ASN A 171 -2.21 2.57 10.08
CA ASN A 171 -1.32 3.60 9.55
C ASN A 171 -0.44 4.19 10.65
N ALA A 172 -0.97 4.48 11.84
CA ALA A 172 -0.19 4.92 12.99
C ALA A 172 0.93 3.92 13.33
N ARG A 173 0.61 2.62 13.33
CA ARG A 173 1.61 1.57 13.56
C ARG A 173 2.68 1.52 12.47
N LEU A 174 2.30 1.69 11.20
CA LEU A 174 3.22 1.73 10.07
C LEU A 174 4.15 2.96 10.11
N PHE A 175 3.66 4.13 10.54
CA PHE A 175 4.49 5.31 10.74
C PHE A 175 5.49 5.14 11.89
N GLU A 176 5.10 4.49 12.99
CA GLU A 176 6.03 4.14 14.06
C GLU A 176 7.11 3.16 13.57
N LEU A 177 6.74 2.13 12.80
CA LEU A 177 7.72 1.24 12.17
C LEU A 177 8.65 1.99 11.19
N SER A 178 8.13 2.98 10.46
CA SER A 178 8.94 3.83 9.59
C SER A 178 9.96 4.66 10.39
N LYS A 179 9.59 5.13 11.58
CA LYS A 179 10.48 5.83 12.50
C LYS A 179 11.54 4.90 13.11
N GLU A 180 11.15 3.70 13.50
CA GLU A 180 12.08 2.65 13.95
C GLU A 180 13.08 2.26 12.86
N LEU A 181 12.62 2.15 11.61
CA LEU A 181 13.47 1.85 10.44
C LEU A 181 14.59 2.89 10.28
N LEU A 182 14.27 4.18 10.35
CA LEU A 182 15.26 5.26 10.24
C LEU A 182 16.26 5.23 11.40
N ARG A 183 15.80 4.95 12.62
CA ARG A 183 16.66 4.79 13.80
C ARG A 183 17.60 3.59 13.67
N GLU A 184 17.13 2.47 13.12
CA GLU A 184 17.93 1.25 12.94
C GLU A 184 19.17 1.49 12.07
N ILE A 185 19.08 2.38 11.09
CA ILE A 185 20.19 2.74 10.19
C ILE A 185 20.95 4.01 10.60
N GLY A 186 20.58 4.63 11.73
CA GLY A 186 21.21 5.87 12.21
C GLY A 186 20.93 7.11 11.35
N SER A 187 19.83 7.13 10.60
CA SER A 187 19.45 8.29 9.80
C SER A 187 19.00 9.45 10.71
N LYS A 188 19.44 10.67 10.36
CA LYS A 188 19.09 11.92 11.07
C LYS A 188 17.82 12.58 10.52
N GLU A 189 17.20 11.98 9.50
CA GLU A 189 16.04 12.55 8.79
C GLU A 189 14.74 12.37 9.58
N GLU A 190 14.52 13.23 10.58
CA GLU A 190 13.43 13.07 11.56
C GLU A 190 12.03 13.06 10.94
N LYS A 191 11.79 13.75 9.81
CA LYS A 191 10.45 13.87 9.21
C LYS A 191 10.14 12.83 8.13
N THR A 192 11.15 12.09 7.65
CA THR A 192 10.99 11.17 6.52
C THR A 192 10.11 9.97 6.85
N HIS A 193 9.92 9.65 8.13
CA HIS A 193 9.05 8.55 8.56
C HIS A 193 7.57 8.72 8.16
N MET A 194 7.09 9.97 7.99
CA MET A 194 5.71 10.25 7.55
C MET A 194 5.55 10.27 6.03
N ARG A 195 6.61 9.96 5.27
CA ARG A 195 6.55 10.00 3.81
C ARG A 195 5.61 8.92 3.28
N LEU A 196 4.69 9.36 2.42
CA LEU A 196 3.86 8.51 1.59
C LEU A 196 4.47 8.39 0.20
N VAL A 197 4.58 7.15 -0.30
CA VAL A 197 5.35 6.80 -1.49
C VAL A 197 4.46 5.99 -2.45
N PRO A 198 4.20 6.45 -3.67
CA PRO A 198 3.51 5.64 -4.66
C PRO A 198 4.26 4.33 -4.93
N VAL A 199 3.54 3.24 -5.22
CA VAL A 199 4.16 1.93 -5.48
C VAL A 199 5.19 2.01 -6.61
N SER A 200 4.95 2.82 -7.65
CA SER A 200 5.91 3.07 -8.73
C SER A 200 7.21 3.69 -8.22
N THR A 201 7.11 4.76 -7.43
CA THR A 201 8.26 5.44 -6.86
C THR A 201 9.04 4.53 -5.92
N ALA A 202 8.37 3.68 -5.14
CA ALA A 202 9.03 2.70 -4.28
C ALA A 202 9.91 1.71 -5.08
N LEU A 203 9.50 1.34 -6.30
CA LEU A 203 10.29 0.45 -7.16
C LEU A 203 11.43 1.19 -7.87
N LEU A 204 11.21 2.45 -8.25
CA LEU A 204 12.17 3.28 -8.98
C LEU A 204 13.26 3.89 -8.08
N THR A 205 13.05 3.90 -6.76
CA THR A 205 13.98 4.51 -5.79
C THR A 205 15.09 3.53 -5.39
N ASP A 206 16.32 4.01 -5.33
CA ASP A 206 17.43 3.31 -4.65
C ASP A 206 17.50 3.76 -3.18
N TYR A 207 17.06 2.91 -2.26
CA TYR A 207 17.06 3.17 -0.82
C TYR A 207 18.45 2.91 -0.21
N ASN A 208 19.43 3.68 -0.66
CA ASN A 208 20.83 3.59 -0.27
C ASN A 208 21.18 4.59 0.85
N ARG A 209 22.47 4.65 1.22
CA ARG A 209 22.96 5.56 2.26
C ARG A 209 22.71 7.03 1.94
N GLU A 210 22.94 7.43 0.69
CA GLU A 210 22.71 8.79 0.21
C GLU A 210 21.24 9.20 0.33
N TYR A 211 20.30 8.32 -0.05
CA TYR A 211 18.86 8.55 0.11
C TYR A 211 18.46 8.84 1.56
N PHE A 212 19.12 8.19 2.53
CA PHE A 212 18.84 8.35 3.95
C PHE A 212 19.76 9.37 4.67
N GLY A 213 20.68 10.04 3.96
CA GLY A 213 21.58 11.03 4.53
C GLY A 213 22.60 10.47 5.52
N ILE A 214 23.13 9.26 5.27
CA ILE A 214 24.10 8.54 6.13
C ILE A 214 25.36 8.07 5.38
#